data_AF-A0A496A094-F1
#
_entry.id   AF-A0A496A094-F1
#
_cell.length_a   1.000
_cell.length_b   1.000
_cell.length_c   1.000
_cell.angle_alpha   90.00
_cell.angle_beta   90.00
_cell.angle_gamma   90.00
#
_symmetry.space_group_name_H-M   'P 1'
#
loop_
_entity.id
_entity.type
_entity.pdbx_description
1 polymer ?
#
loop_
_entity_poly.entity_id
_entity_poly.type
_entity_poly.pdbx_seq_one_letter_code
_entity_poly.pdbx_strand_id
1 'polypeptide(L)' 'MTHTYTALIQQRGEWWVGRIQEIPSVNCQEKTRDELLDTLKITLGEILEINRKEAISLAENGYQAIAVQL' A
#
# COMPACT_ATOMS: atom_id res chain seq x y z
N MET A 1 -8.17 5.58 12.12
CA MET A 1 -6.98 6.18 11.49
C MET A 1 -7.19 6.18 9.98
N THR A 2 -7.73 7.26 9.43
CA THR A 2 -7.86 7.40 7.97
C THR A 2 -6.53 7.93 7.42
N HIS A 3 -5.60 7.01 7.17
CA HIS A 3 -4.42 7.33 6.37
C HIS A 3 -4.91 7.44 4.92
N THR A 4 -4.85 8.65 4.38
CA THR A 4 -5.09 8.87 2.95
C THR A 4 -3.78 8.56 2.22
N TYR A 5 -3.85 7.70 1.21
CA TYR A 5 -2.72 7.35 0.35
C TYR A 5 -2.96 7.85 -1.07
N THR A 6 -1.88 8.18 -1.77
CA THR A 6 -1.93 8.77 -3.10
C THR A 6 -1.52 7.73 -4.14
N ALA A 7 -2.44 7.39 -5.05
CA ALA A 7 -2.12 6.54 -6.19
C ALA A 7 -1.70 7.38 -7.41
N LEU A 8 -0.54 7.09 -7.98
CA LEU A 8 -0.13 7.59 -9.30
C LEU A 8 -0.55 6.54 -10.33
N ILE A 9 -1.44 6.89 -11.25
CA ILE A 9 -1.98 5.96 -12.26
C ILE A 9 -1.84 6.53 -13.68
N GLN A 10 -1.68 5.65 -14.66
CA GLN A 10 -1.58 6.01 -16.07
C GLN A 10 -2.13 4.88 -16.95
N GLN A 11 -2.83 5.22 -18.03
CA GLN A 11 -3.14 4.27 -19.09
C GLN A 11 -1.95 4.11 -20.06
N ARG A 12 -1.52 2.87 -20.30
CA ARG A 12 -0.46 2.47 -21.23
C ARG A 12 -0.99 1.43 -22.21
N GLY A 13 -1.38 1.90 -23.40
CA GLY A 13 -2.06 1.04 -24.39
C GLY A 13 -3.38 0.51 -23.83
N GLU A 14 -3.55 -0.80 -23.84
CA GLU A 14 -4.74 -1.48 -23.33
C GLU A 14 -4.72 -1.73 -21.81
N TRP A 15 -3.70 -1.24 -21.10
CA TRP A 15 -3.52 -1.51 -19.68
C TRP A 15 -3.56 -0.21 -18.87
N TRP A 16 -4.11 -0.29 -17.67
CA TRP A 16 -3.93 0.69 -16.61
C TRP A 16 -2.80 0.22 -15.71
N VAL A 17 -1.84 1.10 -15.43
CA VAL A 17 -0.74 0.84 -14.49
C VAL A 17 -0.80 1.85 -13.36
N GLY A 18 -0.47 1.42 -12.15
CA GLY A 18 -0.51 2.30 -10.99
C GLY A 18 0.43 1.89 -9.88
N ARG A 19 0.73 2.85 -9.01
CA ARG A 19 1.52 2.64 -7.80
C ARG A 19 1.11 3.58 -6.67
N ILE A 20 1.36 3.18 -5.43
CA ILE A 20 1.17 4.05 -4.26
C ILE A 20 2.41 4.93 -4.08
N GLN A 21 2.22 6.25 -4.06
CA GLN A 21 3.30 7.23 -3.97
C GLN A 21 4.12 7.06 -2.69
N GLU A 22 3.43 6.85 -1.57
CA GLU A 22 4.03 6.69 -0.25
C GLU A 22 4.70 5.32 -0.06
N ILE A 23 4.30 4.32 -0.86
CA ILE A 23 4.81 2.94 -0.78
C ILE A 23 5.14 2.43 -2.18
N PRO A 24 6.34 2.74 -2.72
CA PRO A 24 6.70 2.45 -4.11
C PRO A 24 6.69 0.96 -4.49
N SER A 25 6.75 0.06 -3.51
CA SER A 25 6.65 -1.40 -3.69
C SER A 25 5.24 -1.85 -4.04
N VAL A 26 4.19 -1.08 -3.69
CA VAL A 26 2.81 -1.37 -4.10
C VAL A 26 2.60 -0.82 -5.50
N ASN A 27 2.53 -1.74 -6.46
CA ASN A 27 2.27 -1.44 -7.85
C ASN A 27 1.42 -2.56 -8.47
N CYS A 28 0.50 -2.17 -9.34
CA CYS A 28 -0.45 -3.08 -9.98
C CYS A 28 -0.65 -2.67 -11.45
N GLN A 29 -1.15 -3.60 -12.24
CA GLN A 29 -1.61 -3.33 -13.60
C GLN A 29 -2.90 -4.11 -13.87
N GLU A 30 -3.88 -3.46 -14.50
CA GLU A 30 -5.18 -4.07 -14.78
C GLU A 30 -5.73 -3.59 -16.14
N LYS A 31 -6.80 -4.23 -16.62
CA LYS A 31 -7.42 -3.88 -17.90
C LYS A 31 -8.26 -2.62 -17.82
N THR A 32 -8.90 -2.38 -16.69
CA THR A 32 -9.71 -1.18 -16.47
C THR A 32 -9.16 -0.31 -15.34
N ARG A 33 -9.56 0.97 -15.34
CA ARG A 33 -9.19 1.90 -14.27
C ARG A 33 -9.74 1.46 -12.92
N ASP A 34 -10.97 0.96 -12.88
CA ASP A 34 -11.63 0.60 -11.63
C ASP A 34 -11.02 -0.67 -11.03
N GLU A 35 -10.74 -1.69 -11.85
CA GLU A 35 -9.96 -2.87 -11.41
C GLU A 35 -8.59 -2.45 -10.86
N LEU A 36 -7.88 -1.53 -11.53
CA LEU A 36 -6.59 -1.05 -11.03
C LEU A 36 -6.72 -0.44 -9.62
N LEU A 37 -7.75 0.37 -9.40
CA LEU A 37 -7.97 1.01 -8.10
C LEU A 37 -8.33 -0.01 -7.02
N ASP A 38 -9.14 -1.01 -7.34
CA ASP A 38 -9.51 -2.09 -6.43
C ASP A 38 -8.29 -2.95 -6.07
N THR A 39 -7.50 -3.38 -7.06
CA THR A 39 -6.28 -4.15 -6.84
C THR A 39 -5.26 -3.35 -6.01
N LEU A 40 -5.03 -2.07 -6.34
CA LEU A 40 -4.12 -1.21 -5.56
C LEU A 40 -4.54 -1.11 -4.10
N LYS A 41 -5.85 -1.00 -3.82
CA LYS A 41 -6.37 -0.92 -2.46
C LYS A 41 -6.16 -2.23 -1.68
N ILE A 42 -6.40 -3.37 -2.33
CA ILE A 42 -6.20 -4.69 -1.73
C ILE A 42 -4.71 -4.89 -1.42
N THR A 43 -3.84 -4.71 -2.42
CA THR A 43 -2.39 -4.91 -2.26
C THR A 43 -1.77 -3.93 -1.25
N LEU A 44 -2.27 -2.68 -1.19
CA LEU A 44 -1.86 -1.74 -0.14
C LEU A 44 -2.25 -2.24 1.26
N GLY A 45 -3.46 -2.77 1.43
CA GLY A 45 -3.89 -3.36 2.70
C GLY A 45 -3.01 -4.54 3.12
N GLU A 46 -2.68 -5.42 2.18
CA GLU A 46 -1.83 -6.58 2.41
C GLU A 46 -0.41 -6.19 2.82
N ILE A 47 0.23 -5.25 2.09
CA ILE A 47 1.60 -4.86 2.41
C ILE A 47 1.70 -4.17 3.77
N LEU A 48 0.70 -3.34 4.13
CA LEU A 48 0.66 -2.66 5.43
C LEU A 48 0.56 -3.67 6.55
N GLU A 49 -0.26 -4.71 6.36
CA GLU A 49 -0.42 -5.77 7.35
C GLU A 49 0.82 -6.66 7.47
N ILE A 50 1.46 -7.00 6.35
CA ILE A 50 2.73 -7.74 6.34
C ILE A 50 3.81 -6.95 7.08
N ASN A 51 4.03 -5.69 6.70
CA ASN A 51 5.04 -4.82 7.32
C ASN A 51 4.78 -4.66 8.83
N ARG A 52 3.52 -4.52 9.23
CA ARG A 52 3.13 -4.43 10.64
C ARG A 52 3.46 -5.72 11.40
N LYS A 53 3.13 -6.89 10.85
CA LYS A 53 3.43 -8.19 11.48
C LYS A 53 4.92 -8.44 11.58
N GLU A 54 5.68 -8.13 10.52
CA GLU A 54 7.12 -8.28 10.49
C GLU A 54 7.80 -7.39 11.53
N ALA A 55 7.42 -6.11 11.62
CA ALA A 55 7.94 -5.19 12.62
C ALA A 55 7.67 -5.67 14.05
N ILE A 56 6.47 -6.21 14.32
CA ILE A 56 6.13 -6.79 15.63
C ILE A 56 6.96 -8.06 15.90
N SER A 57 7.14 -8.93 14.90
CA SER A 57 7.90 -10.17 15.06
C SER A 57 9.39 -9.94 15.30
N LEU A 58 9.93 -8.84 14.81
CA LEU A 58 11.33 -8.45 14.99
C LEU A 58 11.56 -7.65 16.28
N ALA A 59 10.50 -7.13 16.91
CA ALA A 59 10.61 -6.39 18.14
C ALA A 59 10.94 -7.32 19.32
N GLU A 60 12.07 -7.07 19.96
CA GLU A 60 12.44 -7.75 21.21
C GLU A 60 11.55 -7.29 22.39
N ASN A 61 11.69 -7.94 23.54
CA ASN A 61 10.93 -7.57 24.73
C ASN A 61 11.22 -6.13 25.18
N GLY A 62 10.17 -5.37 25.49
CA GLY A 62 10.28 -4.02 26.06
C GLY A 62 10.01 -2.86 25.10
N TYR A 63 9.78 -3.13 23.80
CA TYR A 63 9.33 -2.10 22.86
C TYR A 63 7.89 -1.66 23.16
N GLN A 64 7.60 -0.37 22.98
CA GLN A 64 6.26 0.21 23.09
C GLN A 64 5.81 0.76 21.74
N ALA A 65 4.58 0.42 21.32
CA ALA A 65 3.97 1.00 20.13
C ALA A 65 3.31 2.33 20.50
N ILE A 66 3.77 3.44 19.90
CA ILE A 66 3.22 4.78 20.10
C ILE A 66 2.83 5.35 18.74
N ALA A 67 1.66 5.96 18.64
CA ALA A 67 1.22 6.62 17.41
C ALA A 67 2.04 7.89 17.16
N VAL A 68 2.61 8.02 15.96
CA VAL A 68 3.30 9.22 15.50
C VAL A 68 2.43 9.90 14.43
N GLN A 69 2.19 11.19 14.61
CA GLN A 69 1.48 12.05 13.66
C GLN A 69 2.47 13.10 13.14
N LEU A 70 2.38 13.46 11.86
CA LEU A 70 3.18 14.50 11.23
C LEU A 70 2.51 15.87 11.36
#